data_AF-A0A845QK82-F1
#
_entry.id   AF-A0A845QK82-F1
#
_cell.length_a   1.000
_cell.length_b   1.000
_cell.length_c   1.000
_cell.angle_alpha   90.00
_cell.angle_beta   90.00
_cell.angle_gamma   90.00
#
_symmetry.space_group_name_H-M   'P 1'
#
loop_
_entity.id
_entity.type
_entity.pdbx_description
1 polymer ?
#
loop_
_entity_poly.entity_id
_entity_poly.type
_entity_poly.pdbx_seq_one_letter_code
_entity_poly.pdbx_strand_id
1 'polypeptide(L)'
;MLKNMFTQHLDIDDGLDIAGAGAEEPEVADPAEGEGGAEELEVADPVVEEGTPSAKTDVDSAWAQMRRRAEEAEARQAEVEAQNAMMAEALGLYFSGDPMELAVQARANATGVPLEFERERMQAEVERKNTEFENATLKNELQKIKIERMMEKGLADIQQIDAGVKDLTDLGEDFPKYIAAGLSSVDAYFAVKAKEAKTKVTPPKPIGSVNSARTESDYFTKEEVEAMSDEELEANLEAIERSWKKW
;
A
#
# COMPACT_ATOMS: atom_id res chain seq x y z
N MET A 1 -55.61 -11.78 -5.65
CA MET A 1 -55.33 -10.32 -5.65
C MET A 1 -55.34 -9.85 -4.21
N LEU A 2 -54.17 -9.68 -3.60
CA LEU A 2 -53.99 -9.31 -2.19
C LEU A 2 -53.07 -8.09 -2.11
N LYS A 3 -53.51 -7.15 -1.26
CA LYS A 3 -53.00 -5.81 -1.01
C LYS A 3 -51.67 -5.79 -0.26
N ASN A 4 -50.93 -4.70 -0.48
CA ASN A 4 -50.05 -3.99 0.47
C ASN A 4 -49.98 -4.58 1.88
N MET A 5 -48.79 -5.00 2.29
CA MET A 5 -48.25 -4.84 3.65
C MET A 5 -46.74 -5.05 3.62
N PHE A 6 -45.96 -3.98 3.46
CA PHE A 6 -44.62 -3.86 4.04
C PHE A 6 -44.31 -2.36 4.16
N THR A 7 -44.99 -1.73 5.11
CA THR A 7 -44.65 -0.41 5.64
C THR A 7 -44.83 -0.52 7.14
N GLN A 8 -43.74 -0.79 7.85
CA GLN A 8 -43.58 -0.56 9.28
C GLN A 8 -42.33 0.31 9.38
N HIS A 9 -42.51 1.62 9.55
CA HIS A 9 -42.39 2.30 10.87
C HIS A 9 -41.03 2.03 11.51
N LEU A 10 -40.06 2.85 11.12
CA LEU A 10 -38.97 3.25 11.99
C LEU A 10 -39.18 4.74 12.26
N ASP A 11 -39.96 5.00 13.29
CA ASP A 11 -39.95 6.27 14.01
C ASP A 11 -38.57 6.39 14.65
N ILE A 12 -37.77 7.35 14.16
CA ILE A 12 -36.58 7.84 14.86
C ILE A 12 -36.91 9.29 15.21
N ASP A 13 -37.57 9.44 16.34
CA ASP A 13 -37.65 10.69 17.07
C ASP A 13 -37.30 10.35 18.51
N ASP A 14 -36.04 10.61 18.88
CA ASP A 14 -35.62 10.74 20.27
C ASP A 14 -34.36 11.63 20.32
N GLY A 15 -34.64 12.94 20.33
CA GLY A 15 -34.01 13.91 21.24
C GLY A 15 -32.49 14.07 21.22
N LEU A 16 -32.02 15.01 20.39
CA LEU A 16 -30.82 15.80 20.70
C LEU A 16 -31.17 17.27 20.52
N ASP A 17 -31.60 17.89 21.63
CA ASP A 17 -31.74 19.32 21.80
C ASP A 17 -30.41 20.02 21.49
N ILE A 18 -30.36 20.82 20.43
CA ILE A 18 -29.36 21.86 20.26
C ILE A 18 -30.11 23.18 20.06
N ALA A 19 -30.48 23.78 21.20
CA ALA A 19 -30.95 25.15 21.26
C ALA A 19 -29.94 26.00 22.05
N GLY A 20 -29.25 26.89 21.34
CA GLY A 20 -29.11 28.28 21.75
C GLY A 20 -27.83 28.72 22.47
N ALA A 21 -27.32 29.85 21.96
CA ALA A 21 -26.35 30.80 22.54
C ALA A 21 -24.87 30.37 22.46
N GLY A 22 -23.93 31.23 22.09
CA GLY A 22 -23.97 32.67 21.88
C GLY A 22 -22.61 33.10 21.31
N ALA A 23 -22.61 34.28 20.70
CA ALA A 23 -21.45 34.92 20.10
C ALA A 23 -20.26 35.03 21.05
N GLU A 24 -19.07 34.70 20.56
CA GLU A 24 -17.82 35.27 21.07
C GLU A 24 -16.95 35.67 19.88
N GLU A 25 -16.83 36.99 19.71
CA GLU A 25 -15.82 37.63 18.88
C GLU A 25 -14.43 37.28 19.44
N PRO A 26 -13.43 36.90 18.63
CA PRO A 26 -12.06 36.95 19.10
C PRO A 26 -11.61 38.42 19.13
N GLU A 27 -11.51 38.97 20.34
CA GLU A 27 -10.91 40.27 20.61
C GLU A 27 -9.49 40.34 20.03
N VAL A 28 -9.29 41.33 19.17
CA VAL A 28 -7.99 41.84 18.74
C VAL A 28 -7.27 42.42 19.96
N ALA A 29 -6.19 41.76 20.39
CA ALA A 29 -5.27 42.31 21.37
C ALA A 29 -4.33 43.34 20.69
N ASP A 30 -4.38 44.58 21.17
CA ASP A 30 -3.45 45.65 20.79
C ASP A 30 -1.98 45.29 21.12
N PRO A 31 -1.02 45.77 20.32
CA PRO A 31 0.40 45.47 20.49
C PRO A 31 0.99 46.25 21.67
N ALA A 32 1.50 45.54 22.66
CA ALA A 32 2.34 46.13 23.69
C ALA A 32 3.71 46.50 23.12
N GLU A 33 4.00 47.80 23.07
CA GLU A 33 5.34 48.35 22.93
C GLU A 33 6.26 47.80 24.03
N GLY A 34 7.30 47.09 23.60
CA GLY A 34 8.43 46.68 24.42
C GLY A 34 9.70 46.88 23.62
N GLU A 35 10.35 48.03 23.82
CA GLU A 35 11.69 48.33 23.34
C GLU A 35 12.71 47.30 23.86
N GLY A 36 13.65 46.95 22.96
CA GLY A 36 15.04 46.73 23.34
C GLY A 36 15.48 45.28 23.46
N GLY A 37 16.22 44.81 22.45
CA GLY A 37 17.03 43.59 22.58
C GLY A 37 17.26 42.89 21.27
N ALA A 38 17.98 43.52 20.34
CA ALA A 38 18.61 42.80 19.24
C ALA A 38 19.68 41.86 19.84
N GLU A 39 19.35 40.60 20.02
CA GLU A 39 20.34 39.54 20.05
C GLU A 39 20.20 38.77 18.73
N GLU A 40 21.12 39.05 17.80
CA GLU A 40 21.48 38.11 16.75
C GLU A 40 21.84 36.79 17.43
N LEU A 41 20.93 35.83 17.37
CA LEU A 41 21.28 34.45 17.64
C LEU A 41 22.16 34.01 16.46
N GLU A 42 23.48 34.11 16.62
CA GLU A 42 24.45 33.49 15.74
C GLU A 42 24.11 31.99 15.66
N VAL A 43 23.43 31.59 14.58
CA VAL A 43 23.19 30.20 14.26
C VAL A 43 24.54 29.61 13.93
N ALA A 44 25.14 28.92 14.90
CA ALA A 44 26.36 28.17 14.71
C ALA A 44 26.19 27.22 13.53
N ASP A 45 26.99 27.42 12.48
CA ASP A 45 27.10 26.49 11.35
C ASP A 45 27.36 25.07 11.89
N PRO A 46 26.53 24.08 11.56
CA PRO A 46 26.85 22.70 11.91
C PRO A 46 28.07 22.28 11.08
N VAL A 47 29.16 21.97 11.77
CA VAL A 47 30.36 21.33 11.22
C VAL A 47 29.93 20.08 10.44
N VAL A 48 30.05 20.16 9.11
CA VAL A 48 29.81 19.03 8.21
C VAL A 48 31.00 18.09 8.32
N GLU A 49 30.83 17.00 9.05
CA GLU A 49 31.76 15.88 9.03
C GLU A 49 31.58 15.12 7.71
N GLU A 50 32.61 15.16 6.85
CA GLU A 50 32.67 14.42 5.59
C GLU A 50 32.45 12.92 5.83
N GLY A 51 31.45 12.31 5.18
CA GLY A 51 31.46 10.85 5.06
C GLY A 51 30.15 10.09 4.89
N THR A 52 28.97 10.71 4.84
CA THR A 52 27.73 9.98 4.50
C THR A 52 26.88 10.74 3.48
N PRO A 53 26.50 10.13 2.34
CA PRO A 53 25.60 10.77 1.39
C PRO A 53 24.25 10.97 2.09
N SER A 54 23.85 12.23 2.09
CA SER A 54 22.98 12.82 3.09
C SER A 54 21.50 12.54 2.80
N ALA A 55 20.91 11.66 3.62
CA ALA A 55 19.46 11.51 3.69
C ALA A 55 18.76 12.79 4.19
N LYS A 56 19.48 13.70 4.88
CA LYS A 56 18.95 14.99 5.35
C LYS A 56 18.76 16.00 4.21
N THR A 57 19.69 16.06 3.25
CA THR A 57 19.61 17.00 2.10
C THR A 57 18.50 16.63 1.13
N ASP A 58 18.21 15.33 0.96
CA ASP A 58 17.09 14.88 0.13
C ASP A 58 15.74 15.23 0.77
N VAL A 59 15.62 15.05 2.08
CA VAL A 59 14.43 15.46 2.85
C VAL A 59 14.26 16.99 2.81
N ASP A 60 15.31 17.77 3.04
CA ASP A 60 15.28 19.23 2.96
C ASP A 60 14.88 19.74 1.56
N SER A 61 15.35 19.06 0.50
CA SER A 61 14.96 19.36 -0.88
C SER A 61 13.49 19.03 -1.18
N ALA A 62 12.95 17.96 -0.56
CA ALA A 62 11.56 17.58 -0.68
C ALA A 62 10.63 18.59 0.01
N TRP A 63 10.98 19.08 1.20
CA TRP A 63 10.26 20.15 1.89
C TRP A 63 10.30 21.48 1.12
N ALA A 64 11.44 21.82 0.53
CA ALA A 64 11.57 23.01 -0.32
C ALA A 64 10.76 22.91 -1.62
N GLN A 65 10.59 21.70 -2.18
CA GLN A 65 9.68 21.47 -3.31
C GLN A 65 8.21 21.52 -2.88
N MET A 66 7.87 20.98 -1.72
CA MET A 66 6.50 21.03 -1.18
C MET A 66 6.05 22.47 -0.91
N ARG A 67 6.91 23.30 -0.31
CA ARG A 67 6.62 24.74 -0.12
C ARG A 67 6.38 25.46 -1.43
N ARG A 68 7.25 25.27 -2.43
CA ARG A 68 7.04 25.86 -3.76
C ARG A 68 5.74 25.41 -4.41
N ARG A 69 5.39 24.12 -4.33
CA ARG A 69 4.10 23.62 -4.84
C ARG A 69 2.89 24.17 -4.08
N ALA A 70 3.01 24.36 -2.77
CA ALA A 70 1.97 24.97 -1.96
C ALA A 70 1.79 26.45 -2.34
N GLU A 71 2.88 27.21 -2.42
CA GLU A 71 2.88 28.60 -2.88
C GLU A 71 2.30 28.75 -4.30
N GLU A 72 2.67 27.85 -5.23
CA GLU A 72 2.10 27.83 -6.58
C GLU A 72 0.61 27.42 -6.61
N ALA A 73 0.16 26.57 -5.69
CA ALA A 73 -1.24 26.20 -5.57
C ALA A 73 -2.07 27.35 -4.99
N GLU A 74 -1.57 28.00 -3.95
CA GLU A 74 -2.17 29.18 -3.33
C GLU A 74 -2.22 30.35 -4.30
N ALA A 75 -1.12 30.62 -5.03
CA ALA A 75 -1.10 31.67 -6.05
C ALA A 75 -2.14 31.40 -7.14
N ARG A 76 -2.30 30.15 -7.60
CA ARG A 76 -3.34 29.78 -8.55
C ARG A 76 -4.75 29.90 -7.97
N GLN A 77 -4.95 29.55 -6.70
CA GLN A 77 -6.24 29.73 -6.03
C GLN A 77 -6.59 31.22 -5.92
N ALA A 78 -5.66 32.04 -5.44
CA ALA A 78 -5.82 33.48 -5.34
C ALA A 78 -6.08 34.13 -6.71
N GLU A 79 -5.41 33.67 -7.76
CA GLU A 79 -5.67 34.15 -9.13
C GLU A 79 -7.10 33.80 -9.58
N VAL A 80 -7.53 32.54 -9.38
CA VAL A 80 -8.90 32.11 -9.73
C VAL A 80 -9.95 32.87 -8.92
N GLU A 81 -9.71 33.08 -7.63
CA GLU A 81 -10.59 33.86 -6.77
C GLU A 81 -10.67 35.32 -7.20
N ALA A 82 -9.54 35.95 -7.54
CA ALA A 82 -9.51 37.31 -8.07
C ALA A 82 -10.25 37.41 -9.42
N GLN A 83 -10.09 36.43 -10.31
CA GLN A 83 -10.82 36.36 -11.57
C GLN A 83 -12.33 36.18 -11.34
N ASN A 84 -12.72 35.30 -10.42
CA ASN A 84 -14.13 35.09 -10.05
C ASN A 84 -14.75 36.33 -9.41
N ALA A 85 -14.01 37.03 -8.55
CA ALA A 85 -14.45 38.27 -7.91
C ALA A 85 -14.64 39.39 -8.96
N MET A 86 -13.69 39.56 -9.87
CA MET A 86 -13.80 40.52 -10.97
C MET A 86 -15.01 40.21 -11.87
N MET A 87 -15.25 38.92 -12.18
CA MET A 87 -16.42 38.51 -12.95
C MET A 87 -17.73 38.79 -12.19
N ALA A 88 -17.79 38.47 -10.90
CA ALA A 88 -18.96 38.71 -10.06
C ALA A 88 -19.27 40.21 -9.94
N GLU A 89 -18.25 41.06 -9.76
CA GLU A 89 -18.41 42.52 -9.74
C GLU A 89 -18.95 43.03 -11.07
N ALA A 90 -18.38 42.58 -12.20
CA ALA A 90 -18.82 42.98 -13.53
C ALA A 90 -20.29 42.59 -13.81
N LEU A 91 -20.70 41.38 -13.41
CA LEU A 91 -22.09 40.93 -13.52
C LEU A 91 -23.01 41.66 -12.54
N GLY A 92 -22.52 42.01 -11.34
CA GLY A 92 -23.25 42.74 -10.31
C GLY A 92 -23.67 44.16 -10.71
N LEU A 93 -23.08 44.73 -11.77
CA LEU A 93 -23.52 46.00 -12.36
C LEU A 93 -24.89 45.90 -13.05
N TYR A 94 -25.27 44.69 -13.50
CA TYR A 94 -26.47 44.44 -14.30
C TYR A 94 -27.48 43.53 -13.61
N PHE A 95 -27.01 42.67 -12.72
CA PHE A 95 -27.77 41.62 -12.06
C PHE A 95 -27.58 41.70 -10.55
N SER A 96 -28.44 41.01 -9.79
CA SER A 96 -28.38 40.99 -8.33
C SER A 96 -28.50 39.57 -7.77
N GLY A 97 -27.87 39.33 -6.62
CA GLY A 97 -27.84 38.03 -5.95
C GLY A 97 -26.44 37.55 -5.66
N ASP A 98 -26.33 36.27 -5.29
CA ASP A 98 -25.05 35.59 -5.15
C ASP A 98 -24.38 35.33 -6.53
N PRO A 99 -23.07 35.00 -6.58
CA PRO A 99 -22.36 34.79 -7.85
C PRO A 99 -23.00 33.75 -8.78
N MET A 100 -23.69 32.75 -8.23
CA MET A 100 -24.35 31.72 -9.02
C MET A 100 -25.64 32.26 -9.64
N GLU A 101 -26.43 33.00 -8.89
CA GLU A 101 -27.64 33.67 -9.35
C GLU A 101 -27.32 34.75 -10.40
N LEU A 102 -26.22 35.50 -10.23
CA LEU A 102 -25.70 36.42 -11.25
C LEU A 102 -25.42 35.68 -12.57
N ALA A 103 -24.76 34.52 -12.51
CA ALA A 103 -24.47 33.71 -13.69
C ALA A 103 -25.74 33.17 -14.36
N VAL A 104 -26.76 32.76 -13.58
CA VAL A 104 -28.04 32.30 -14.12
C VAL A 104 -28.80 33.44 -14.80
N GLN A 105 -28.88 34.61 -14.16
CA GLN A 105 -29.52 35.79 -14.75
C GLN A 105 -28.82 36.24 -16.03
N ALA A 106 -27.48 36.26 -16.04
CA ALA A 106 -26.70 36.57 -17.24
C ALA A 106 -26.97 35.57 -18.37
N ARG A 107 -27.04 34.26 -18.06
CA ARG A 107 -27.34 33.21 -19.04
C ARG A 107 -28.74 33.34 -19.60
N ALA A 108 -29.75 33.55 -18.75
CA ALA A 108 -31.13 33.77 -19.16
C ALA A 108 -31.27 35.00 -20.08
N ASN A 109 -30.58 36.10 -19.74
CA ASN A 109 -30.54 37.30 -20.58
C ASN A 109 -29.90 37.03 -21.95
N ALA A 110 -28.77 36.32 -21.97
CA ALA A 110 -28.05 35.99 -23.20
C ALA A 110 -28.80 34.99 -24.11
N THR A 111 -29.52 34.03 -23.53
CA THR A 111 -30.26 33.00 -24.29
C THR A 111 -31.69 33.40 -24.61
N GLY A 112 -32.22 34.46 -23.98
CA GLY A 112 -33.61 34.88 -24.12
C GLY A 112 -34.61 33.90 -23.48
N VAL A 113 -34.13 33.00 -22.63
CA VAL A 113 -34.93 31.97 -21.96
C VAL A 113 -35.44 32.53 -20.62
N PRO A 114 -36.66 32.17 -20.16
CA PRO A 114 -37.15 32.58 -18.86
C PRO A 114 -36.20 32.18 -17.71
N LEU A 115 -36.02 33.08 -16.74
CA LEU A 115 -35.10 32.90 -15.62
C LEU A 115 -35.34 31.59 -14.85
N GLU A 116 -36.60 31.26 -14.58
CA GLU A 116 -36.96 30.04 -13.84
C GLU A 116 -36.50 28.76 -14.54
N PHE A 117 -36.60 28.71 -15.87
CA PHE A 117 -36.14 27.55 -16.63
C PHE A 117 -34.62 27.40 -16.55
N GLU A 118 -33.87 28.51 -16.57
CA GLU A 118 -32.42 28.46 -16.41
C GLU A 118 -31.98 28.10 -14.98
N ARG A 119 -32.75 28.52 -13.96
CA ARG A 119 -32.56 28.08 -12.56
C ARG A 119 -32.80 26.58 -12.42
N GLU A 120 -33.93 26.07 -12.90
CA GLU A 120 -34.23 24.63 -12.88
C GLU A 120 -33.14 23.82 -13.59
N ARG A 121 -32.66 24.29 -14.75
CA ARG A 121 -31.56 23.64 -15.47
C ARG A 121 -30.26 23.60 -14.67
N MET A 122 -29.93 24.70 -13.98
CA MET A 122 -28.73 24.77 -13.15
C MET A 122 -28.84 23.88 -11.92
N GLN A 123 -29.98 23.88 -11.23
CA GLN A 123 -30.25 22.98 -10.10
C GLN A 123 -30.13 21.52 -10.52
N ALA A 124 -30.76 21.13 -11.62
CA ALA A 124 -30.66 19.77 -12.16
C ALA A 124 -29.21 19.38 -12.51
N GLU A 125 -28.40 20.33 -13.00
CA GLU A 125 -26.99 20.08 -13.29
C GLU A 125 -26.16 19.90 -12.01
N VAL A 126 -26.41 20.72 -10.99
CA VAL A 126 -25.75 20.60 -9.67
C VAL A 126 -26.11 19.28 -9.00
N GLU A 127 -27.41 18.94 -8.96
CA GLU A 127 -27.88 17.66 -8.41
C GLU A 127 -27.28 16.47 -9.16
N ARG A 128 -27.21 16.54 -10.50
CA ARG A 128 -26.58 15.48 -11.30
C ARG A 128 -25.10 15.34 -10.97
N LYS A 129 -24.36 16.45 -10.90
CA LYS A 129 -22.92 16.44 -10.56
C LYS A 129 -22.68 15.93 -9.14
N ASN A 130 -23.48 16.33 -8.16
CA ASN A 130 -23.40 15.83 -6.79
C ASN A 130 -23.67 14.33 -6.75
N THR A 131 -24.74 13.87 -7.41
CA THR A 131 -25.09 12.45 -7.50
C THR A 131 -23.99 11.65 -8.19
N GLU A 132 -23.40 12.17 -9.27
CA GLU A 132 -22.29 11.52 -9.98
C GLU A 132 -21.05 11.43 -9.10
N PHE A 133 -20.73 12.48 -8.35
CA PHE A 133 -19.62 12.52 -7.41
C PHE A 133 -19.81 11.51 -6.28
N GLU A 134 -20.98 11.51 -5.63
CA GLU A 134 -21.33 10.54 -4.58
C GLU A 134 -21.31 9.10 -5.10
N ASN A 135 -21.82 8.87 -6.30
CA ASN A 135 -21.73 7.54 -6.91
C ASN A 135 -20.28 7.12 -7.18
N ALA A 136 -19.42 8.05 -7.59
CA ALA A 136 -18.01 7.76 -7.82
C ALA A 136 -17.29 7.44 -6.51
N THR A 137 -17.50 8.23 -5.45
CA THR A 137 -16.92 7.96 -4.13
C THR A 137 -17.40 6.62 -3.58
N LEU A 138 -18.71 6.36 -3.58
CA LEU A 138 -19.28 5.08 -3.13
C LEU A 138 -18.75 3.90 -3.94
N LYS A 139 -18.60 4.03 -5.27
CA LYS A 139 -18.00 2.97 -6.10
C LYS A 139 -16.56 2.69 -5.71
N ASN A 140 -15.76 3.72 -5.47
CA ASN A 140 -14.37 3.57 -5.04
C ASN A 140 -14.28 2.90 -3.66
N GLU A 141 -15.12 3.30 -2.70
CA GLU A 141 -15.20 2.67 -1.39
C GLU A 141 -15.62 1.21 -1.48
N LEU A 142 -16.62 0.90 -2.29
CA LEU A 142 -17.08 -0.47 -2.53
C LEU A 142 -15.95 -1.32 -3.14
N GLN A 143 -15.22 -0.77 -4.11
CA GLN A 143 -14.06 -1.45 -4.69
C GLN A 143 -12.98 -1.71 -3.65
N LYS A 144 -12.66 -0.74 -2.79
CA LYS A 144 -11.70 -0.89 -1.70
C LYS A 144 -12.12 -2.01 -0.75
N ILE A 145 -13.36 -1.99 -0.27
CA ILE A 145 -13.90 -3.04 0.62
C ILE A 145 -13.87 -4.42 -0.05
N LYS A 146 -14.19 -4.49 -1.35
CA LYS A 146 -14.11 -5.74 -2.11
C LYS A 146 -12.68 -6.27 -2.16
N ILE A 147 -11.71 -5.42 -2.44
CA ILE A 147 -10.29 -5.79 -2.48
C ILE A 147 -9.85 -6.27 -1.10
N GLU A 148 -10.15 -5.52 -0.04
CA GLU A 148 -9.82 -5.88 1.34
C GLU A 148 -10.38 -7.26 1.70
N ARG A 149 -11.69 -7.50 1.45
CA ARG A 149 -12.30 -8.82 1.70
C ARG A 149 -11.69 -9.94 0.86
N MET A 150 -11.33 -9.68 -0.40
CA MET A 150 -10.66 -10.67 -1.24
C MET A 150 -9.27 -11.00 -0.71
N MET A 151 -8.51 -10.01 -0.21
CA MET A 151 -7.21 -10.23 0.42
C MET A 151 -7.34 -10.99 1.74
N GLU A 152 -8.27 -10.58 2.63
CA GLU A 152 -8.53 -11.27 3.91
C GLU A 152 -8.91 -12.74 3.69
N LYS A 153 -9.82 -13.00 2.75
CA LYS A 153 -10.21 -14.36 2.40
C LYS A 153 -9.03 -15.14 1.82
N GLY A 154 -8.27 -14.53 0.91
CA GLY A 154 -7.09 -15.15 0.31
C GLY A 154 -6.03 -15.51 1.35
N LEU A 155 -5.80 -14.64 2.33
CA LEU A 155 -4.89 -14.88 3.44
C LEU A 155 -5.39 -16.02 4.33
N ALA A 156 -6.68 -16.03 4.68
CA ALA A 156 -7.27 -17.10 5.48
C ALA A 156 -7.18 -18.47 4.78
N ASP A 157 -7.44 -18.51 3.46
CA ASP A 157 -7.33 -19.74 2.66
C ASP A 157 -5.87 -20.23 2.59
N ILE A 158 -4.89 -19.32 2.50
CA ILE A 158 -3.46 -19.68 2.52
C ILE A 158 -3.01 -20.14 3.91
N GLN A 159 -3.48 -19.50 4.99
CA GLN A 159 -3.16 -19.86 6.36
C GLN A 159 -3.67 -21.27 6.74
N GLN A 160 -4.75 -21.74 6.11
CA GLN A 160 -5.19 -23.13 6.25
C GLN A 160 -4.20 -24.14 5.65
N ILE A 161 -3.38 -23.72 4.69
CA ILE A 161 -2.38 -24.55 4.00
C ILE A 161 -1.01 -24.42 4.67
N ASP A 162 -0.60 -23.18 4.98
CA ASP A 162 0.65 -22.85 5.66
C ASP A 162 0.41 -21.74 6.70
N ALA A 163 0.33 -22.15 7.97
CA ALA A 163 0.15 -21.24 9.10
C ALA A 163 1.36 -20.31 9.35
N GLY A 164 2.48 -20.50 8.65
CA GLY A 164 3.64 -19.63 8.72
C GLY A 164 3.46 -18.29 7.99
N VAL A 165 2.47 -18.19 7.09
CA VAL A 165 2.20 -16.97 6.30
C VAL A 165 1.32 -16.02 7.11
N LYS A 166 1.89 -14.90 7.57
CA LYS A 166 1.15 -13.90 8.36
C LYS A 166 0.56 -12.81 7.49
N ASP A 167 1.25 -12.44 6.43
CA ASP A 167 0.83 -11.41 5.48
C ASP A 167 0.96 -11.92 4.04
N LEU A 168 0.12 -11.44 3.13
CA LEU A 168 0.23 -11.76 1.70
C LEU A 168 1.50 -11.19 1.08
N THR A 169 2.06 -10.12 1.66
CA THR A 169 3.32 -9.52 1.23
C THR A 169 4.53 -10.42 1.51
N ASP A 170 4.44 -11.35 2.47
CA ASP A 170 5.48 -12.34 2.77
C ASP A 170 5.72 -13.31 1.60
N LEU A 171 4.76 -13.42 0.68
CA LEU A 171 4.82 -14.30 -0.50
C LEU A 171 5.63 -13.70 -1.67
N GLY A 172 6.14 -12.47 -1.51
CA GLY A 172 6.99 -11.78 -2.48
C GLY A 172 6.24 -11.23 -3.69
N GLU A 173 6.98 -10.59 -4.60
CA GLU A 173 6.42 -9.84 -5.74
C GLU A 173 5.71 -10.69 -6.80
N ASP A 174 5.95 -11.99 -6.83
CA ASP A 174 5.33 -12.89 -7.81
C ASP A 174 3.87 -13.21 -7.47
N PHE A 175 3.53 -13.22 -6.18
CA PHE A 175 2.16 -13.48 -5.73
C PHE A 175 1.14 -12.48 -6.30
N PRO A 176 1.29 -11.15 -6.13
CA PRO A 176 0.35 -10.18 -6.71
C PRO A 176 0.31 -10.23 -8.23
N LYS A 177 1.40 -10.62 -8.92
CA LYS A 177 1.40 -10.81 -10.38
C LYS A 177 0.51 -11.96 -10.80
N TYR A 178 0.51 -13.07 -10.07
CA TYR A 178 -0.38 -14.21 -10.35
C TYR A 178 -1.85 -13.87 -10.05
N ILE A 179 -2.12 -13.13 -8.99
CA ILE A 179 -3.47 -12.61 -8.71
C ILE A 179 -3.94 -11.69 -9.84
N ALA A 180 -3.08 -10.77 -10.32
CA ALA A 180 -3.38 -9.90 -11.45
C ALA A 180 -3.59 -10.66 -12.77
N ALA A 181 -2.93 -11.81 -12.93
CA ALA A 181 -3.15 -12.73 -14.05
C ALA A 181 -4.45 -13.55 -13.94
N GLY A 182 -5.20 -13.41 -12.85
CA GLY A 182 -6.49 -14.05 -12.63
C GLY A 182 -6.44 -15.39 -11.88
N LEU A 183 -5.31 -15.76 -11.26
CA LEU A 183 -5.24 -16.94 -10.41
C LEU A 183 -5.93 -16.69 -9.06
N SER A 184 -6.47 -17.76 -8.47
CA SER A 184 -6.94 -17.75 -7.09
C SER A 184 -5.76 -17.59 -6.12
N SER A 185 -6.01 -17.10 -4.89
CA SER A 185 -4.98 -16.93 -3.86
C SER A 185 -4.26 -18.25 -3.53
N VAL A 186 -5.00 -19.36 -3.53
CA VAL A 186 -4.44 -20.69 -3.27
C VAL A 186 -3.55 -21.16 -4.43
N ASP A 187 -4.01 -21.01 -5.68
CA ASP A 187 -3.22 -21.41 -6.86
C ASP A 187 -1.97 -20.54 -7.01
N ALA A 188 -2.10 -19.24 -6.77
CA ALA A 188 -0.99 -18.29 -6.78
C ALA A 188 0.05 -18.66 -5.71
N TYR A 189 -0.39 -19.03 -4.50
CA TYR A 189 0.49 -19.51 -3.44
C TYR A 189 1.28 -20.77 -3.88
N PHE A 190 0.60 -21.77 -4.44
CA PHE A 190 1.27 -22.97 -4.94
C PHE A 190 2.22 -22.68 -6.10
N ALA A 191 1.87 -21.75 -6.99
CA ALA A 191 2.73 -21.33 -8.09
C ALA A 191 4.02 -20.67 -7.59
N VAL A 192 3.92 -19.78 -6.58
CA VAL A 192 5.09 -19.17 -5.93
C VAL A 192 5.96 -20.24 -5.28
N LYS A 193 5.39 -21.11 -4.44
CA LYS A 193 6.14 -22.20 -3.78
C LYS A 193 6.79 -23.16 -4.78
N ALA A 194 6.11 -23.50 -5.86
CA ALA A 194 6.66 -24.35 -6.91
C ALA A 194 7.81 -23.68 -7.66
N LYS A 195 7.73 -22.37 -7.90
CA LYS A 195 8.82 -21.58 -8.49
C LYS A 195 10.01 -21.54 -7.54
N GLU A 196 9.81 -21.22 -6.27
CA GLU A 196 10.85 -21.23 -5.23
C GLU A 196 11.54 -22.59 -5.12
N ALA A 197 10.79 -23.69 -5.12
CA ALA A 197 11.34 -25.03 -5.04
C ALA A 197 12.23 -25.37 -6.25
N LYS A 198 11.91 -24.85 -7.43
CA LYS A 198 12.68 -25.06 -8.67
C LYS A 198 13.89 -24.13 -8.79
N THR A 199 13.82 -22.92 -8.26
CA THR A 199 14.92 -21.94 -8.31
C THR A 199 15.89 -22.10 -7.15
N LYS A 200 15.45 -22.64 -6.01
CA LYS A 200 16.32 -22.94 -4.89
C LYS A 200 17.23 -24.11 -5.25
N VAL A 201 18.51 -23.80 -5.45
CA VAL A 201 19.56 -24.81 -5.65
C VAL A 201 19.66 -25.63 -4.37
N THR A 202 19.04 -26.81 -4.36
CA THR A 202 19.24 -27.76 -3.29
C THR A 202 20.57 -28.46 -3.55
N PRO A 203 21.55 -28.38 -2.64
CA PRO A 203 22.78 -29.13 -2.81
C PRO A 203 22.42 -30.61 -2.93
N PRO A 204 23.09 -31.38 -3.80
CA PRO A 204 22.87 -32.81 -3.88
C PRO A 204 23.01 -33.38 -2.48
N LYS A 205 22.12 -34.31 -2.11
CA LYS A 205 22.22 -35.02 -0.84
C LYS A 205 23.67 -35.50 -0.72
N PRO A 206 24.34 -35.28 0.43
CA PRO A 206 25.68 -35.77 0.61
C PRO A 206 25.67 -37.24 0.23
N ILE A 207 26.53 -37.62 -0.72
CA ILE A 207 26.78 -39.02 -1.04
C ILE A 207 27.04 -39.66 0.32
N GLY A 208 26.18 -40.60 0.71
CA GLY A 208 26.32 -41.29 1.98
C GLY A 208 27.77 -41.72 2.09
N SER A 209 28.45 -41.31 3.16
CA SER A 209 29.79 -41.78 3.45
C SER A 209 29.72 -43.30 3.34
N VAL A 210 30.30 -43.86 2.28
CA VAL A 210 30.57 -45.29 2.24
C VAL A 210 31.37 -45.53 3.51
N ASN A 211 30.76 -46.21 4.47
CA ASN A 211 31.44 -46.63 5.67
C ASN A 211 32.64 -47.43 5.17
N SER A 212 33.82 -46.83 5.22
CA SER A 212 35.10 -47.53 5.21
C SER A 212 35.27 -48.23 6.57
N ALA A 213 34.24 -48.96 7.00
CA ALA A 213 34.49 -50.14 7.79
C ALA A 213 35.29 -51.03 6.84
N ARG A 214 36.52 -51.38 7.21
CA ARG A 214 37.21 -52.50 6.59
C ARG A 214 36.27 -53.69 6.74
N THR A 215 35.42 -53.93 5.75
CA THR A 215 34.84 -55.24 5.53
C THR A 215 36.04 -56.15 5.50
N GLU A 216 36.13 -57.07 6.46
CA GLU A 216 37.03 -58.20 6.40
C GLU A 216 36.88 -58.77 5.00
N SER A 217 37.89 -58.56 4.17
CA SER A 217 37.86 -59.03 2.79
C SER A 217 37.84 -60.54 2.88
N ASP A 218 36.84 -61.19 2.31
CA ASP A 218 36.77 -62.65 2.21
C ASP A 218 37.97 -63.26 1.46
N TYR A 219 38.81 -62.41 0.85
CA TYR A 219 39.97 -62.79 0.07
C TYR A 219 41.18 -61.90 0.35
N PHE A 220 42.36 -62.51 0.44
CA PHE A 220 43.66 -61.84 0.53
C PHE A 220 44.38 -61.87 -0.81
N THR A 221 44.99 -60.76 -1.17
CA THR A 221 45.89 -60.69 -2.34
C THR A 221 47.24 -61.33 -2.01
N LYS A 222 47.98 -61.75 -3.05
CA LYS A 222 49.30 -62.37 -2.87
C LYS A 222 50.28 -61.48 -2.11
N GLU A 223 50.26 -60.18 -2.40
CA GLU A 223 51.12 -59.17 -1.75
C GLU A 223 50.76 -58.98 -0.27
N GLU A 224 49.47 -59.09 0.09
CA GLU A 224 49.03 -59.02 1.48
C GLU A 224 49.45 -60.25 2.28
N VAL A 225 49.37 -61.44 1.69
CA VAL A 225 49.81 -62.70 2.33
C VAL A 225 51.32 -62.71 2.56
N GLU A 226 52.11 -62.21 1.61
CA GLU A 226 53.58 -62.12 1.75
C GLU A 226 54.04 -61.09 2.79
N ALA A 227 53.19 -60.11 3.12
CA ALA A 227 53.47 -59.08 4.12
C ALA A 227 52.96 -59.43 5.53
N MET A 228 52.26 -60.55 5.70
CA MET A 228 51.73 -60.99 6.99
C MET A 228 52.82 -61.64 7.86
N SER A 229 52.69 -61.46 9.18
CA SER A 229 53.48 -62.21 10.16
C SER A 229 53.00 -63.66 10.28
N ASP A 230 53.86 -64.56 10.78
CA ASP A 230 53.54 -65.99 10.95
C ASP A 230 52.27 -66.21 11.80
N GLU A 231 52.05 -65.37 12.81
CA GLU A 231 50.86 -65.41 13.68
C GLU A 231 49.58 -64.96 12.95
N GLU A 232 49.70 -63.99 12.04
CA GLU A 232 48.58 -63.51 11.22
C GLU A 232 48.24 -64.47 10.08
N LEU A 233 49.23 -65.20 9.56
CA LEU A 233 49.01 -66.26 8.59
C LEU A 233 48.20 -67.39 9.22
N GLU A 234 48.59 -67.87 10.40
CA GLU A 234 47.89 -68.97 11.10
C GLU A 234 46.44 -68.60 11.45
N ALA A 235 46.20 -67.37 11.89
CA ALA A 235 44.85 -66.87 12.20
C ALA A 235 43.95 -66.75 10.97
N ASN A 236 44.51 -66.51 9.78
CA ASN A 236 43.77 -66.24 8.54
C ASN A 236 43.85 -67.36 7.49
N LEU A 237 44.42 -68.52 7.83
CA LEU A 237 44.69 -69.65 6.92
C LEU A 237 43.49 -70.00 6.04
N GLU A 238 42.29 -70.11 6.61
CA GLU A 238 41.09 -70.53 5.86
C GLU A 238 40.66 -69.51 4.79
N ALA A 239 40.88 -68.22 5.02
CA ALA A 239 40.61 -67.17 4.04
C ALA A 239 41.73 -67.09 2.99
N ILE A 240 43.00 -67.33 3.39
CA ILE A 240 44.14 -67.39 2.50
C ILE A 240 44.03 -68.57 1.51
N GLU A 241 43.65 -69.76 1.98
CA GLU A 241 43.42 -70.94 1.12
C GLU A 241 42.30 -70.72 0.10
N ARG A 242 41.23 -70.02 0.50
CA ARG A 242 40.15 -69.62 -0.42
C ARG A 242 40.64 -68.62 -1.46
N SER A 243 41.63 -67.81 -1.11
CA SER A 243 42.24 -66.80 -1.97
C SER A 243 43.21 -67.39 -2.98
N TRP A 244 44.00 -68.41 -2.60
CA TRP A 244 44.90 -69.15 -3.49
C TRP A 244 44.22 -69.73 -4.73
N LYS A 245 42.90 -69.98 -4.69
CA LYS A 245 42.17 -70.48 -5.86
C LYS A 245 41.86 -69.39 -6.90
N LYS A 246 42.06 -68.12 -6.55
CA LYS A 246 41.75 -66.97 -7.41
C LYS A 246 42.99 -66.33 -8.05
N TRP A 247 44.20 -66.70 -7.63
CA TRP A 247 45.46 -66.24 -8.19
C TRP A 247 46.41 -67.38 -8.51
#